data_AF-A0A7V4YZL5-F1
#
_entry.id   AF-A0A7V4YZL5-F1
#
_cell.length_a   1.000
_cell.length_b   1.000
_cell.length_c   1.000
_cell.angle_alpha   90.00
_cell.angle_beta   90.00
_cell.angle_gamma   90.00
#
_symmetry.space_group_name_H-M   'P 1'
#
loop_
_entity.id
_entity.type
_entity.pdbx_description
1 polymer ?
#
loop_
_entity_poly.entity_id
_entity_poly.type
_entity_poly.pdbx_seq_one_letter_code
_entity_poly.pdbx_strand_id
1 'polypeptide(L)'
;MDEPKRIDRYPGIRSFEREEEGLFFGRDQEREELFALVKVSQLTLIFSKSGVGKTSVINAGLKPLLEADGFYPIPIRLQSTEITPVQIVEKALEGDVKKSKIKAFHPKGKLQMWHWLRAAKFPDGKIPVLIFDQFEEFFAHDAKAREEFVEQLADLVHEHLPRKVEEQFYNIPLEQRNDEVMAWYAPVPVKIIIAIRSDRMSDLDEMSVKIPSVLRDRYHLRPLAWEQARQAIVEPAKKTGDYISQPFEFAPETLEIIERNLKSKTADEVEPFQLQILCQEVERQVREKGEAELLVTPDYLGGEEGIAQILDNYYEKQIFALGTEEEQKIVRRLLEDELVADEKRVGMPVAKIKLSPDLQEKLLKTRLVRQSDTHLGKVYELSHDNLVQPVLNARAKREEVEKQRAVEVMRKAKQKAREKRMKVWISYGLFMTVATCVSIFSYLLADSERKKSQQLAERLEMQTDSLTEMAEDLTIAYSQLAEVSDSLSELTNMLKDKTVSLQQKQSQLKSTLDELALGNAEKFYKYGESLYYENAFNGAIIQYKKALKNIPPGNGDFTNKVKYKLALSHEGEGNYLKRQKEYRQAVLSYVEALNNLPPDKEGDRRRIRKSLENAQRQAD
;
A
#
# COMPACT_ATOMS: atom_id res chain seq x y z
N MET A 1 -27.47 -13.70 -36.24
CA MET A 1 -28.12 -14.27 -35.05
C MET A 1 -27.05 -14.24 -33.99
N ASP A 2 -27.17 -13.36 -33.00
CA ASP A 2 -26.24 -13.36 -31.87
C ASP A 2 -26.42 -14.68 -31.11
N GLU A 3 -25.32 -15.39 -30.82
CA GLU A 3 -25.37 -16.59 -29.99
C GLU A 3 -26.06 -16.26 -28.66
N PRO A 4 -26.94 -17.15 -28.13
CA PRO A 4 -27.56 -16.93 -26.83
C PRO A 4 -26.46 -16.78 -25.78
N LYS A 5 -26.47 -15.64 -25.09
CA LYS A 5 -25.48 -15.31 -24.07
C LYS A 5 -25.63 -16.29 -22.90
N ARG A 6 -24.77 -17.30 -22.86
CA ARG A 6 -24.73 -18.26 -21.74
C ARG A 6 -24.35 -17.52 -20.45
N ILE A 7 -25.07 -17.79 -19.37
CA ILE A 7 -24.82 -17.19 -18.05
C ILE A 7 -24.23 -18.21 -17.05
N ASP A 8 -23.48 -17.73 -16.08
CA ASP A 8 -23.02 -18.54 -14.94
C ASP A 8 -24.20 -18.82 -14.00
N ARG A 9 -24.25 -20.01 -13.40
CA ARG A 9 -25.27 -20.39 -12.40
C ARG A 9 -25.05 -19.65 -11.08
N TYR A 10 -23.77 -19.41 -10.74
CA TYR A 10 -23.37 -18.65 -9.57
C TYR A 10 -22.63 -17.39 -10.01
N PRO A 11 -23.24 -16.21 -9.85
CA PRO A 11 -22.64 -14.96 -10.31
C PRO A 11 -21.44 -14.47 -9.47
N GLY A 12 -21.07 -15.25 -8.45
CA GLY A 12 -20.00 -14.95 -7.52
C GLY A 12 -20.35 -13.71 -6.70
N ILE A 13 -19.45 -12.74 -6.67
CA ILE A 13 -19.65 -11.52 -5.88
C ILE A 13 -20.55 -10.48 -6.56
N ARG A 14 -21.15 -10.78 -7.74
CA ARG A 14 -22.23 -9.95 -8.28
C ARG A 14 -23.47 -10.13 -7.42
N SER A 15 -24.30 -9.10 -7.37
CA SER A 15 -25.71 -9.31 -7.03
C SER A 15 -26.42 -10.05 -8.16
N PHE A 16 -27.43 -10.86 -7.83
CA PHE A 16 -28.31 -11.43 -8.85
C PHE A 16 -29.13 -10.32 -9.52
N GLU A 17 -29.28 -10.38 -10.84
CA GLU A 17 -30.13 -9.47 -11.61
C GLU A 17 -31.58 -9.99 -11.68
N ARG A 18 -32.50 -9.13 -12.13
CA ARG A 18 -33.92 -9.44 -12.29
C ARG A 18 -34.16 -10.64 -13.21
N GLU A 19 -33.39 -10.78 -14.28
CA GLU A 19 -33.50 -11.91 -15.23
C GLU A 19 -33.02 -13.24 -14.65
N GLU A 20 -32.34 -13.20 -13.50
CA GLU A 20 -31.73 -14.35 -12.82
C GLU A 20 -32.56 -14.82 -11.62
N GLU A 21 -33.83 -14.40 -11.51
CA GLU A 21 -34.80 -14.88 -10.53
C GLU A 21 -34.81 -16.42 -10.43
N GLY A 22 -34.75 -17.10 -11.58
CA GLY A 22 -34.75 -18.56 -11.65
C GLY A 22 -33.48 -19.23 -11.10
N LEU A 23 -32.45 -18.46 -10.72
CA LEU A 23 -31.23 -18.90 -10.05
C LEU A 23 -31.16 -18.42 -8.58
N PHE A 24 -32.11 -17.60 -8.13
CA PHE A 24 -32.09 -16.99 -6.81
C PHE A 24 -32.88 -17.82 -5.79
N PHE A 25 -32.21 -18.76 -5.13
CA PHE A 25 -32.79 -19.69 -4.14
C PHE A 25 -32.39 -19.41 -2.70
N GLY A 26 -33.10 -20.03 -1.75
CA GLY A 26 -32.79 -19.95 -0.32
C GLY A 26 -33.34 -18.70 0.37
N ARG A 27 -34.12 -17.87 -0.33
CA ARG A 27 -34.68 -16.62 0.21
C ARG A 27 -36.17 -16.48 -0.03
N ASP A 28 -36.88 -17.59 -0.23
CA ASP A 28 -38.30 -17.58 -0.57
C ASP A 28 -39.15 -16.90 0.51
N GLN A 29 -38.89 -17.23 1.78
CA GLN A 29 -39.58 -16.61 2.92
C GLN A 29 -39.32 -15.10 2.99
N GLU A 30 -38.05 -14.67 2.93
CA GLU A 30 -37.73 -13.25 2.99
C GLU A 30 -38.27 -12.46 1.80
N ARG A 31 -38.29 -13.08 0.62
CA ARG A 31 -38.91 -12.49 -0.58
C ARG A 31 -40.40 -12.23 -0.35
N GLU A 32 -41.14 -13.20 0.16
CA GLU A 32 -42.58 -13.07 0.44
C GLU A 32 -42.88 -12.06 1.56
N GLU A 33 -42.12 -12.12 2.65
CA GLU A 33 -42.28 -11.19 3.79
C GLU A 33 -41.99 -9.74 3.39
N LEU A 34 -40.91 -9.51 2.64
CA LEU A 34 -40.58 -8.19 2.10
C LEU A 34 -41.65 -7.68 1.13
N PHE A 35 -42.13 -8.54 0.24
CA PHE A 35 -43.17 -8.17 -0.71
C PHE A 35 -44.47 -7.79 0.01
N ALA A 36 -44.89 -8.58 1.01
CA ALA A 36 -46.05 -8.27 1.84
C ALA A 36 -45.89 -6.93 2.57
N LEU A 37 -44.70 -6.66 3.13
CA LEU A 37 -44.40 -5.41 3.81
C LEU A 37 -44.49 -4.21 2.87
N VAL A 38 -43.93 -4.31 1.65
CA VAL A 38 -43.97 -3.24 0.64
C VAL A 38 -45.40 -2.94 0.18
N LYS A 39 -46.28 -3.95 0.11
CA LYS A 39 -47.69 -3.74 -0.25
C LYS A 39 -48.41 -2.91 0.80
N VAL A 40 -48.19 -3.21 2.08
CA VAL A 40 -48.91 -2.57 3.20
C VAL A 40 -48.33 -1.21 3.55
N SER A 41 -46.99 -1.09 3.58
CA SER A 41 -46.31 0.13 4.01
C SER A 41 -46.06 1.09 2.86
N GLN A 42 -46.07 2.39 3.14
CA GLN A 42 -45.75 3.43 2.15
C GLN A 42 -44.25 3.56 1.92
N LEU A 43 -43.48 3.41 3.00
CA LEU A 43 -42.02 3.35 3.00
C LEU A 43 -41.58 2.07 3.73
N THR A 44 -40.73 1.27 3.09
CA THR A 44 -40.12 0.07 3.69
C THR A 44 -38.60 0.24 3.79
N LEU A 45 -38.05 0.07 4.98
CA LEU A 45 -36.61 0.12 5.23
C LEU A 45 -36.03 -1.31 5.27
N ILE A 46 -35.15 -1.65 4.35
CA ILE A 46 -34.39 -2.91 4.33
C ILE A 46 -32.99 -2.62 4.86
N PHE A 47 -32.54 -3.33 5.89
CA PHE A 47 -31.19 -3.17 6.41
C PHE A 47 -30.51 -4.50 6.69
N SER A 48 -29.19 -4.53 6.53
CA SER A 48 -28.35 -5.68 6.88
C SER A 48 -26.87 -5.30 6.89
N LYS A 49 -26.03 -6.18 7.42
CA LYS A 49 -24.58 -6.14 7.18
C LYS A 49 -24.26 -6.21 5.67
N SER A 50 -23.04 -5.79 5.31
CA SER A 50 -22.53 -5.96 3.94
C SER A 50 -22.53 -7.45 3.54
N GLY A 51 -22.63 -7.75 2.25
CA GLY A 51 -22.49 -9.13 1.73
C GLY A 51 -23.64 -10.11 2.00
N VAL A 52 -24.66 -9.71 2.75
CA VAL A 52 -25.86 -10.52 3.02
C VAL A 52 -26.80 -10.65 1.80
N GLY A 53 -26.54 -9.90 0.73
CA GLY A 53 -27.29 -10.01 -0.53
C GLY A 53 -28.51 -9.10 -0.65
N LYS A 54 -28.53 -7.92 0.01
CA LYS A 54 -29.63 -6.92 -0.10
C LYS A 54 -30.00 -6.63 -1.55
N THR A 55 -29.02 -6.23 -2.36
CA THR A 55 -29.23 -5.91 -3.77
C THR A 55 -29.74 -7.13 -4.56
N SER A 56 -29.25 -8.35 -4.27
CA SER A 56 -29.76 -9.57 -4.90
C SER A 56 -31.23 -9.83 -4.54
N VAL A 57 -31.60 -9.71 -3.25
CA VAL A 57 -32.99 -9.88 -2.80
C VAL A 57 -33.90 -8.84 -3.47
N ILE A 58 -33.45 -7.59 -3.59
CA ILE A 58 -34.21 -6.53 -4.25
C ILE A 58 -34.37 -6.85 -5.74
N ASN A 59 -33.28 -7.16 -6.43
CA ASN A 59 -33.27 -7.31 -7.89
C ASN A 59 -33.93 -8.61 -8.36
N ALA A 60 -33.50 -9.74 -7.84
CA ALA A 60 -33.93 -11.07 -8.30
C ALA A 60 -35.10 -11.64 -7.48
N GLY A 61 -35.29 -11.18 -6.24
CA GLY A 61 -36.41 -11.62 -5.41
C GLY A 61 -37.63 -10.70 -5.53
N LEU A 62 -37.46 -9.41 -5.23
CA LEU A 62 -38.58 -8.50 -4.98
C LEU A 62 -39.13 -7.85 -6.26
N LYS A 63 -38.27 -7.39 -7.18
CA LYS A 63 -38.72 -6.76 -8.44
C LYS A 63 -39.67 -7.65 -9.26
N PRO A 64 -39.40 -8.96 -9.48
CA PRO A 64 -40.32 -9.81 -10.23
C PRO A 64 -41.71 -9.88 -9.60
N LEU A 65 -41.79 -10.03 -8.27
CA LEU A 65 -43.07 -10.05 -7.55
C LEU A 65 -43.83 -8.72 -7.66
N LEU A 66 -43.12 -7.60 -7.54
CA LEU A 66 -43.69 -6.26 -7.73
C LEU A 66 -44.26 -6.10 -9.14
N GLU A 67 -43.49 -6.46 -10.17
CA GLU A 67 -43.92 -6.34 -11.56
C GLU A 67 -45.17 -7.18 -11.87
N ALA A 68 -45.26 -8.38 -11.28
CA ALA A 68 -46.39 -9.30 -11.42
C ALA A 68 -47.67 -8.80 -10.73
N ASP A 69 -47.56 -7.96 -9.69
CA ASP A 69 -48.68 -7.49 -8.86
C ASP A 69 -49.04 -6.02 -9.12
N GLY A 70 -48.74 -5.50 -10.31
CA GLY A 70 -49.17 -4.16 -10.71
C GLY A 70 -48.29 -3.02 -10.19
N PHE A 71 -47.06 -3.30 -9.78
CA PHE A 71 -46.08 -2.29 -9.42
C PHE A 71 -45.03 -2.08 -10.52
N TYR A 72 -44.41 -0.90 -10.54
CA TYR A 72 -43.36 -0.51 -11.48
C TYR A 72 -42.08 -0.14 -10.71
N PRO A 73 -41.13 -1.06 -10.56
CA PRO A 73 -39.89 -0.82 -9.83
C PRO A 73 -38.96 0.18 -10.54
N ILE A 74 -38.53 1.22 -9.82
CA ILE A 74 -37.64 2.27 -10.32
C ILE A 74 -36.36 2.27 -9.46
N PRO A 75 -35.27 1.66 -9.93
CA PRO A 75 -34.02 1.61 -9.18
C PRO A 75 -33.33 2.98 -9.16
N ILE A 76 -32.88 3.41 -7.98
CA ILE A 76 -32.21 4.69 -7.75
C ILE A 76 -30.94 4.46 -6.92
N ARG A 77 -29.81 4.99 -7.41
CA ARG A 77 -28.50 5.00 -6.73
C ARG A 77 -28.07 6.45 -6.51
N LEU A 78 -27.73 6.81 -5.28
CA LEU A 78 -27.44 8.19 -4.89
C LEU A 78 -25.93 8.54 -4.93
N GLN A 79 -25.10 7.69 -5.54
CA GLN A 79 -23.65 7.84 -5.63
C GLN A 79 -23.17 9.24 -6.09
N SER A 80 -23.74 9.80 -7.16
CA SER A 80 -23.16 10.98 -7.80
C SER A 80 -23.37 12.28 -7.01
N THR A 81 -22.32 12.84 -6.41
CA THR A 81 -22.35 14.14 -5.72
C THR A 81 -22.26 15.37 -6.65
N GLU A 82 -22.12 15.17 -7.97
CA GLU A 82 -22.13 16.26 -8.97
C GLU A 82 -23.51 16.87 -9.18
N ILE A 83 -24.56 16.13 -8.83
CA ILE A 83 -25.97 16.53 -8.94
C ILE A 83 -26.66 16.22 -7.61
N THR A 84 -27.74 16.94 -7.30
CA THR A 84 -28.46 16.74 -6.03
C THR A 84 -29.24 15.42 -6.03
N PRO A 85 -29.56 14.84 -4.86
CA PRO A 85 -30.37 13.62 -4.78
C PRO A 85 -31.72 13.74 -5.48
N VAL A 86 -32.34 14.93 -5.41
CA VAL A 86 -33.57 15.23 -6.16
C VAL A 86 -33.33 15.04 -7.65
N GLN A 87 -32.29 15.67 -8.22
CA GLN A 87 -31.96 15.55 -9.65
C GLN A 87 -31.67 14.11 -10.09
N ILE A 88 -31.15 13.25 -9.20
CA ILE A 88 -30.98 11.82 -9.48
C ILE A 88 -32.34 11.15 -9.69
N VAL A 89 -33.32 11.43 -8.82
CA VAL A 89 -34.69 10.93 -8.98
C VAL A 89 -35.33 11.48 -10.26
N GLU A 90 -35.10 12.76 -10.59
CA GLU A 90 -35.59 13.35 -11.85
C GLU A 90 -35.07 12.58 -13.07
N LYS A 91 -33.76 12.27 -13.10
CA LYS A 91 -33.15 11.47 -14.16
C LYS A 91 -33.71 10.06 -14.23
N ALA A 92 -33.96 9.43 -13.08
CA ALA A 92 -34.55 8.09 -13.03
C ALA A 92 -35.98 8.05 -13.61
N LEU A 93 -36.73 9.15 -13.49
CA LEU A 93 -38.11 9.27 -13.98
C LEU A 93 -38.21 9.85 -15.40
N GLU A 94 -37.15 10.43 -15.95
CA GLU A 94 -37.22 11.22 -17.19
C GLU A 94 -37.83 10.43 -18.36
N GLY A 95 -37.54 9.12 -18.47
CA GLY A 95 -38.06 8.25 -19.51
C GLY A 95 -39.59 8.04 -19.47
N ASP A 96 -40.19 8.12 -18.29
CA ASP A 96 -41.62 7.87 -18.06
C ASP A 96 -42.46 9.16 -18.10
N VAL A 97 -41.82 10.32 -18.07
CA VAL A 97 -42.46 11.63 -17.87
C VAL A 97 -43.06 12.21 -19.15
N LYS A 98 -44.34 12.58 -19.09
CA LYS A 98 -45.00 13.38 -20.14
C LYS A 98 -44.68 14.86 -19.98
N LYS A 99 -43.65 15.34 -20.68
CA LYS A 99 -43.22 16.76 -20.67
C LYS A 99 -44.35 17.74 -21.02
N SER A 100 -45.36 17.33 -21.80
CA SER A 100 -46.55 18.15 -22.10
C SER A 100 -47.40 18.45 -20.86
N LYS A 101 -47.54 17.50 -19.92
CA LYS A 101 -48.29 17.71 -18.68
C LYS A 101 -47.59 18.72 -17.76
N ILE A 102 -46.26 18.61 -17.63
CA ILE A 102 -45.48 19.59 -16.86
C ILE A 102 -45.67 20.99 -17.45
N LYS A 103 -45.58 21.14 -18.78
CA LYS A 103 -45.79 22.44 -19.43
C LYS A 103 -47.20 23.00 -19.22
N ALA A 104 -48.22 22.15 -19.15
CA ALA A 104 -49.61 22.57 -18.96
C ALA A 104 -49.90 23.02 -17.53
N PHE A 105 -49.45 22.26 -16.52
CA PHE A 105 -49.83 22.48 -15.12
C PHE A 105 -48.75 23.15 -14.28
N HIS A 106 -47.48 23.15 -14.71
CA HIS A 106 -46.37 23.80 -14.03
C HIS A 106 -45.38 24.44 -15.04
N PRO A 107 -45.79 25.48 -15.78
CA PRO A 107 -44.97 26.08 -16.84
C PRO A 107 -43.76 26.89 -16.32
N LYS A 108 -43.76 27.28 -15.04
CA LYS A 108 -42.72 28.11 -14.42
C LYS A 108 -42.44 27.62 -13.01
N GLY A 109 -41.18 27.67 -12.60
CA GLY A 109 -40.74 27.29 -11.26
C GLY A 109 -39.77 26.13 -11.27
N LYS A 110 -39.24 25.81 -10.08
CA LYS A 110 -38.40 24.64 -9.86
C LYS A 110 -39.31 23.43 -9.68
N LEU A 111 -39.09 22.37 -10.47
CA LEU A 111 -39.79 21.11 -10.33
C LEU A 111 -39.37 20.41 -9.02
N GLN A 112 -40.30 19.66 -8.46
CA GLN A 112 -40.10 18.80 -7.29
C GLN A 112 -40.41 17.35 -7.67
N MET A 113 -39.95 16.38 -6.89
CA MET A 113 -40.18 14.94 -7.14
C MET A 113 -41.66 14.61 -7.39
N TRP A 114 -42.57 15.26 -6.65
CA TRP A 114 -44.02 15.13 -6.85
C TRP A 114 -44.47 15.47 -8.28
N HIS A 115 -43.94 16.55 -8.88
CA HIS A 115 -44.30 16.97 -10.24
C HIS A 115 -43.86 15.93 -11.28
N TRP A 116 -42.67 15.37 -11.10
CA TRP A 116 -42.14 14.33 -11.98
C TRP A 116 -42.98 13.06 -11.91
N LEU A 117 -43.31 12.59 -10.70
CA LEU A 117 -44.17 11.41 -10.52
C LEU A 117 -45.59 11.65 -11.05
N ARG A 118 -46.19 12.83 -10.84
CA ARG A 118 -47.52 13.16 -11.36
C ARG A 118 -47.57 13.22 -12.89
N ALA A 119 -46.49 13.69 -13.51
CA ALA A 119 -46.35 13.76 -14.95
C ALA A 119 -45.98 12.42 -15.60
N ALA A 120 -45.46 11.47 -14.83
CA ALA A 120 -45.09 10.14 -15.31
C ALA A 120 -46.32 9.34 -15.76
N LYS A 121 -46.14 8.50 -16.78
CA LYS A 121 -47.14 7.51 -17.20
C LYS A 121 -46.51 6.12 -17.16
N PHE A 122 -46.81 5.39 -16.11
CA PHE A 122 -46.40 3.99 -15.98
C PHE A 122 -47.31 3.06 -16.81
N PRO A 123 -46.78 1.96 -17.35
CA PRO A 123 -47.55 0.96 -18.10
C PRO A 123 -48.74 0.44 -17.28
N ASP A 124 -49.88 0.21 -17.92
CA ASP A 124 -51.07 -0.44 -17.33
C ASP A 124 -51.58 0.17 -16.00
N GLY A 125 -51.23 1.44 -15.72
CA GLY A 125 -51.59 2.09 -14.46
C GLY A 125 -50.81 1.56 -13.25
N LYS A 126 -49.68 0.89 -13.48
CA LYS A 126 -48.83 0.34 -12.42
C LYS A 126 -48.37 1.40 -11.43
N ILE A 127 -48.32 1.04 -10.15
CA ILE A 127 -47.89 1.94 -9.07
C ILE A 127 -46.36 1.99 -9.04
N PRO A 128 -45.71 3.17 -9.15
CA PRO A 128 -44.26 3.28 -9.08
C PRO A 128 -43.73 2.89 -7.70
N VAL A 129 -42.62 2.15 -7.69
CA VAL A 129 -41.88 1.81 -6.47
C VAL A 129 -40.48 2.40 -6.58
N LEU A 130 -40.20 3.46 -5.85
CA LEU A 130 -38.87 4.07 -5.80
C LEU A 130 -37.97 3.22 -4.93
N ILE A 131 -36.98 2.57 -5.53
CA ILE A 131 -36.06 1.67 -4.83
C ILE A 131 -34.71 2.34 -4.69
N PHE A 132 -34.45 2.91 -3.52
CA PHE A 132 -33.15 3.48 -3.19
C PHE A 132 -32.25 2.39 -2.59
N ASP A 133 -31.33 1.86 -3.41
CA ASP A 133 -30.34 0.88 -2.96
C ASP A 133 -29.01 1.56 -2.62
N GLN A 134 -28.28 1.05 -1.63
CA GLN A 134 -27.11 1.71 -1.01
C GLN A 134 -27.44 3.14 -0.56
N PHE A 135 -28.53 3.30 0.19
CA PHE A 135 -28.98 4.61 0.65
C PHE A 135 -27.94 5.33 1.52
N GLU A 136 -26.95 4.64 2.08
CA GLU A 136 -25.84 5.28 2.77
C GLU A 136 -25.09 6.32 1.91
N GLU A 137 -25.14 6.22 0.58
CA GLU A 137 -24.58 7.20 -0.36
C GLU A 137 -25.25 8.57 -0.25
N PHE A 138 -26.50 8.62 0.20
CA PHE A 138 -27.23 9.86 0.46
C PHE A 138 -26.48 10.79 1.41
N PHE A 139 -25.83 10.24 2.44
CA PHE A 139 -25.14 11.02 3.47
C PHE A 139 -23.82 11.63 2.99
N ALA A 140 -23.35 11.28 1.79
CA ALA A 140 -22.20 11.93 1.16
C ALA A 140 -22.54 13.30 0.53
N HIS A 141 -23.82 13.60 0.31
CA HIS A 141 -24.29 14.87 -0.23
C HIS A 141 -24.22 16.00 0.80
N ASP A 142 -24.19 17.25 0.34
CA ASP A 142 -24.21 18.42 1.22
C ASP A 142 -25.53 18.55 1.99
N ALA A 143 -25.47 19.14 3.19
CA ALA A 143 -26.61 19.22 4.10
C ALA A 143 -27.84 19.91 3.48
N LYS A 144 -27.66 20.89 2.59
CA LYS A 144 -28.78 21.60 1.97
C LYS A 144 -29.47 20.73 0.93
N ALA A 145 -28.71 20.01 0.11
CA ALA A 145 -29.26 19.05 -0.85
C ALA A 145 -29.97 17.89 -0.14
N ARG A 146 -29.42 17.43 1.00
CA ARG A 146 -30.08 16.42 1.84
C ARG A 146 -31.39 16.92 2.43
N GLU A 147 -31.40 18.11 3.03
CA GLU A 147 -32.62 18.70 3.59
C GLU A 147 -33.73 18.86 2.55
N GLU A 148 -33.38 19.36 1.36
CA GLU A 148 -34.33 19.51 0.24
C GLU A 148 -34.90 18.15 -0.20
N PHE A 149 -34.06 17.12 -0.30
CA PHE A 149 -34.51 15.78 -0.66
C PHE A 149 -35.43 15.18 0.40
N VAL A 150 -35.09 15.28 1.68
CA VAL A 150 -35.89 14.74 2.78
C VAL A 150 -37.25 15.43 2.87
N GLU A 151 -37.30 16.75 2.65
CA GLU A 151 -38.58 17.48 2.59
C GLU A 151 -39.48 16.95 1.48
N GLN A 152 -38.95 16.82 0.27
CA GLN A 152 -39.74 16.31 -0.86
C GLN A 152 -40.09 14.82 -0.73
N LEU A 153 -39.23 14.02 -0.11
CA LEU A 153 -39.53 12.61 0.17
C LEU A 153 -40.62 12.49 1.23
N ALA A 154 -40.62 13.36 2.24
CA ALA A 154 -41.66 13.38 3.27
C ALA A 154 -43.05 13.66 2.67
N ASP A 155 -43.16 14.60 1.73
CA ASP A 155 -44.42 14.88 1.02
C ASP A 155 -44.95 13.60 0.33
N LEU A 156 -44.07 12.81 -0.30
CA LEU A 156 -44.45 11.55 -0.97
C LEU A 156 -44.81 10.43 0.04
N VAL A 157 -44.11 10.34 1.16
CA VAL A 157 -44.36 9.32 2.20
C VAL A 157 -45.67 9.59 2.93
N HIS A 158 -46.05 10.85 3.13
CA HIS A 158 -47.31 11.21 3.78
C HIS A 158 -48.48 11.36 2.80
N GLU A 159 -48.27 11.08 1.51
CA GLU A 159 -49.26 11.28 0.43
C GLU A 159 -49.82 12.72 0.38
N HIS A 160 -48.99 13.69 0.76
CA HIS A 160 -49.35 15.11 0.80
C HIS A 160 -48.91 15.83 -0.48
N LEU A 161 -49.64 16.89 -0.83
CA LEU A 161 -49.17 17.83 -1.83
C LEU A 161 -48.05 18.68 -1.22
N PRO A 162 -46.94 18.93 -1.94
CA PRO A 162 -45.98 19.91 -1.49
C PRO A 162 -46.67 21.26 -1.28
N ARG A 163 -46.31 21.98 -0.21
CA ARG A 163 -46.99 23.22 0.20
C ARG A 163 -47.20 24.24 -0.93
N LYS A 164 -46.20 24.42 -1.80
CA LYS A 164 -46.28 25.32 -2.96
C LYS A 164 -47.31 24.86 -3.99
N VAL A 165 -47.44 23.55 -4.19
CA VAL A 165 -48.42 22.95 -5.10
C VAL A 165 -49.83 23.08 -4.50
N GLU A 166 -49.96 22.91 -3.20
CA GLU A 166 -51.22 23.13 -2.47
C GLU A 166 -51.69 24.59 -2.59
N GLU A 167 -50.80 25.56 -2.36
CA GLU A 167 -51.07 26.99 -2.53
C GLU A 167 -51.46 27.32 -3.98
N GLN A 168 -50.82 26.69 -4.98
CA GLN A 168 -51.21 26.84 -6.39
C GLN A 168 -52.64 26.36 -6.63
N PHE A 169 -53.02 25.21 -6.08
CA PHE A 169 -54.37 24.66 -6.21
C PHE A 169 -55.43 25.56 -5.56
N TYR A 170 -55.18 26.08 -4.36
CA TYR A 170 -56.11 26.98 -3.68
C TYR A 170 -56.37 28.27 -4.45
N ASN A 171 -55.37 28.77 -5.17
CA ASN A 171 -55.49 29.98 -5.98
C ASN A 171 -56.27 29.78 -7.29
N ILE A 172 -56.61 28.54 -7.68
CA ILE A 172 -57.46 28.26 -8.85
C ILE A 172 -58.93 28.47 -8.47
N PRO A 173 -59.67 29.37 -9.17
CA PRO A 173 -61.10 29.58 -8.96
C PRO A 173 -61.90 28.28 -9.13
N LEU A 174 -62.97 28.12 -8.35
CA LEU A 174 -63.79 26.90 -8.36
C LEU A 174 -64.35 26.57 -9.76
N GLU A 175 -64.68 27.59 -10.55
CA GLU A 175 -65.23 27.46 -11.90
C GLU A 175 -64.20 26.90 -12.91
N GLN A 176 -62.91 26.96 -12.58
CA GLN A 176 -61.81 26.47 -13.43
C GLN A 176 -61.30 25.09 -13.00
N ARG A 177 -61.81 24.53 -11.90
CA ARG A 177 -61.43 23.20 -11.39
C ARG A 177 -62.19 22.10 -12.11
N ASN A 178 -61.85 21.89 -13.38
CA ASN A 178 -62.35 20.76 -14.16
C ASN A 178 -61.70 19.43 -13.71
N ASP A 179 -62.18 18.31 -14.25
CA ASP A 179 -61.68 16.97 -13.90
C ASP A 179 -60.17 16.81 -14.15
N GLU A 180 -59.62 17.48 -15.15
CA GLU A 180 -58.19 17.41 -15.48
C GLU A 180 -57.32 18.12 -14.43
N VAL A 181 -57.77 19.29 -13.96
CA VAL A 181 -57.13 20.03 -12.86
C VAL A 181 -57.24 19.24 -11.56
N MET A 182 -58.44 18.75 -11.22
CA MET A 182 -58.65 17.95 -10.01
C MET A 182 -57.80 16.69 -10.04
N ALA A 183 -57.71 16.03 -11.19
CA ALA A 183 -56.79 14.92 -11.37
C ALA A 183 -55.35 15.37 -11.14
N TRP A 184 -54.85 16.46 -11.75
CA TRP A 184 -53.47 16.89 -11.57
C TRP A 184 -53.06 17.06 -10.11
N TYR A 185 -53.93 17.66 -9.29
CA TYR A 185 -53.67 17.92 -7.86
C TYR A 185 -54.05 16.78 -6.92
N ALA A 186 -54.38 15.59 -7.43
CA ALA A 186 -54.59 14.41 -6.58
C ALA A 186 -53.25 13.87 -6.02
N PRO A 187 -53.24 13.28 -4.81
CA PRO A 187 -52.09 12.54 -4.29
C PRO A 187 -51.56 11.53 -5.31
N VAL A 188 -50.25 11.34 -5.31
CA VAL A 188 -49.60 10.41 -6.23
C VAL A 188 -49.40 9.07 -5.54
N PRO A 189 -50.04 7.98 -6.00
CA PRO A 189 -49.75 6.66 -5.47
C PRO A 189 -48.31 6.29 -5.84
N VAL A 190 -47.49 6.03 -4.82
CA VAL A 190 -46.09 5.64 -4.97
C VAL A 190 -45.73 4.77 -3.78
N LYS A 191 -44.79 3.84 -3.93
CA LYS A 191 -44.17 3.12 -2.80
C LYS A 191 -42.69 3.45 -2.74
N ILE A 192 -42.11 3.40 -1.56
CA ILE A 192 -40.68 3.72 -1.36
C ILE A 192 -40.01 2.56 -0.65
N ILE A 193 -38.88 2.11 -1.19
CA ILE A 193 -37.99 1.14 -0.56
C ILE A 193 -36.65 1.81 -0.34
N ILE A 194 -36.16 1.79 0.89
CA ILE A 194 -34.82 2.26 1.25
C ILE A 194 -34.01 1.04 1.68
N ALA A 195 -32.90 0.76 1.02
CA ALA A 195 -31.97 -0.29 1.42
C ALA A 195 -30.66 0.31 1.89
N ILE A 196 -30.28 0.01 3.13
CA ILE A 196 -29.11 0.59 3.80
C ILE A 196 -28.28 -0.47 4.52
N ARG A 197 -27.02 -0.16 4.81
CA ARG A 197 -26.21 -0.98 5.71
C ARG A 197 -26.63 -0.81 7.18
N SER A 198 -26.52 -1.88 7.98
CA SER A 198 -26.89 -1.86 9.39
C SER A 198 -26.05 -0.91 10.25
N ASP A 199 -24.77 -0.73 9.92
CA ASP A 199 -23.84 0.20 10.59
C ASP A 199 -24.13 1.68 10.25
N ARG A 200 -24.95 1.94 9.24
CA ARG A 200 -25.37 3.27 8.78
C ARG A 200 -26.80 3.63 9.20
N MET A 201 -27.46 2.79 10.00
CA MET A 201 -28.81 3.06 10.48
C MET A 201 -28.90 4.30 11.38
N SER A 202 -27.84 4.64 12.13
CA SER A 202 -27.83 5.85 12.96
C SER A 202 -27.98 7.13 12.14
N ASP A 203 -27.49 7.12 10.90
CA ASP A 203 -27.50 8.29 10.02
C ASP A 203 -28.94 8.64 9.58
N LEU A 204 -29.87 7.66 9.60
CA LEU A 204 -31.29 7.86 9.30
C LEU A 204 -32.04 8.71 10.33
N ASP A 205 -31.44 8.97 11.50
CA ASP A 205 -32.05 9.86 12.49
C ASP A 205 -32.22 11.30 11.94
N GLU A 206 -31.37 11.73 11.00
CA GLU A 206 -31.54 13.01 10.28
C GLU A 206 -32.90 13.09 9.57
N MET A 207 -33.42 11.95 9.10
CA MET A 207 -34.70 11.87 8.37
C MET A 207 -35.90 11.64 9.30
N SER A 208 -35.68 11.08 10.49
CA SER A 208 -36.74 10.66 11.42
C SER A 208 -37.62 11.84 11.85
N VAL A 209 -37.06 13.06 11.85
CA VAL A 209 -37.76 14.31 12.18
C VAL A 209 -38.90 14.62 11.21
N LYS A 210 -38.67 14.50 9.89
CA LYS A 210 -39.68 14.79 8.85
C LYS A 210 -40.43 13.52 8.42
N ILE A 211 -39.81 12.35 8.57
CA ILE A 211 -40.36 11.05 8.19
C ILE A 211 -40.28 10.07 9.38
N PRO A 212 -41.14 10.20 10.40
CA PRO A 212 -41.10 9.31 11.57
C PRO A 212 -41.30 7.83 11.23
N SER A 213 -41.97 7.53 10.12
CA SER A 213 -42.19 6.17 9.62
C SER A 213 -40.93 5.50 9.07
N VAL A 214 -39.84 6.25 8.81
CA VAL A 214 -38.61 5.73 8.19
C VAL A 214 -37.98 4.57 8.99
N LEU A 215 -38.15 4.56 10.31
CA LEU A 215 -37.64 3.50 11.20
C LEU A 215 -38.73 2.54 11.70
N ARG A 216 -40.00 2.75 11.34
CA ARG A 216 -41.13 1.94 11.81
C ARG A 216 -41.23 0.64 11.03
N ASP A 217 -41.34 0.74 9.71
CA ASP A 217 -41.60 -0.39 8.82
C ASP A 217 -40.28 -0.93 8.25
N ARG A 218 -39.54 -1.62 9.12
CA ARG A 218 -38.18 -2.08 8.85
C ARG A 218 -38.07 -3.59 8.77
N TYR A 219 -37.23 -4.06 7.87
CA TYR A 219 -36.90 -5.46 7.65
C TYR A 219 -35.40 -5.69 7.81
N HIS A 220 -35.02 -6.51 8.78
CA HIS A 220 -33.62 -6.90 8.99
C HIS A 220 -33.31 -8.16 8.17
N LEU A 221 -32.64 -8.00 7.04
CA LEU A 221 -32.19 -9.13 6.25
C LEU A 221 -30.97 -9.79 6.94
N ARG A 222 -31.14 -11.01 7.42
CA ARG A 222 -30.08 -11.78 8.11
C ARG A 222 -29.25 -12.60 7.12
N PRO A 223 -28.05 -13.08 7.49
CA PRO A 223 -27.36 -14.14 6.74
C PRO A 223 -28.26 -15.37 6.51
N LEU A 224 -27.86 -16.28 5.62
CA LEU A 224 -28.65 -17.46 5.31
C LEU A 224 -28.57 -18.45 6.48
N ALA A 225 -29.69 -19.02 6.89
CA ALA A 225 -29.66 -20.27 7.64
C ALA A 225 -29.06 -21.39 6.78
N TRP A 226 -28.59 -22.48 7.38
CA TRP A 226 -28.00 -23.56 6.60
C TRP A 226 -28.94 -24.15 5.54
N GLU A 227 -30.22 -24.37 5.88
CA GLU A 227 -31.15 -24.95 4.91
C GLU A 227 -31.37 -24.03 3.70
N GLN A 228 -31.41 -22.72 3.95
CA GLN A 228 -31.46 -21.69 2.93
C GLN A 228 -30.18 -21.69 2.07
N ALA A 229 -29.01 -21.78 2.70
CA ALA A 229 -27.72 -21.88 2.02
C ALA A 229 -27.64 -23.15 1.16
N ARG A 230 -28.09 -24.28 1.68
CA ARG A 230 -28.15 -25.56 0.97
C ARG A 230 -29.03 -25.46 -0.28
N GLN A 231 -30.20 -24.83 -0.20
CA GLN A 231 -31.02 -24.55 -1.39
C GLN A 231 -30.29 -23.65 -2.39
N ALA A 232 -29.66 -22.57 -1.91
CA ALA A 232 -28.87 -21.67 -2.75
C ALA A 232 -27.64 -22.33 -3.40
N ILE A 233 -27.14 -23.44 -2.83
CA ILE A 233 -26.08 -24.26 -3.41
C ILE A 233 -26.66 -25.27 -4.41
N VAL A 234 -27.66 -26.04 -4.03
CA VAL A 234 -28.09 -27.24 -4.79
C VAL A 234 -29.00 -26.89 -5.96
N GLU A 235 -29.94 -25.95 -5.78
CA GLU A 235 -30.97 -25.69 -6.78
C GLU A 235 -30.42 -25.04 -8.07
N PRO A 236 -29.50 -24.04 -8.02
CA PRO A 236 -28.88 -23.53 -9.24
C PRO A 236 -28.10 -24.58 -10.03
N ALA A 237 -27.44 -25.54 -9.36
CA ALA A 237 -26.62 -26.57 -10.01
C ALA A 237 -27.45 -27.49 -10.92
N LYS A 238 -28.70 -27.77 -10.52
CA LYS A 238 -29.61 -28.69 -11.21
C LYS A 238 -30.32 -28.07 -12.41
N LYS A 239 -30.33 -26.74 -12.55
CA LYS A 239 -31.12 -26.07 -13.60
C LYS A 239 -30.67 -26.48 -15.00
N THR A 240 -31.61 -26.75 -15.90
CA THR A 240 -31.31 -26.95 -17.33
C THR A 240 -31.60 -25.66 -18.09
N GLY A 241 -30.81 -25.33 -19.10
CA GLY A 241 -31.00 -24.11 -19.90
C GLY A 241 -29.70 -23.60 -20.53
N ASP A 242 -29.70 -22.34 -20.96
CA ASP A 242 -28.58 -21.65 -21.59
C ASP A 242 -27.51 -21.23 -20.55
N TYR A 243 -27.00 -22.20 -19.80
CA TYR A 243 -25.94 -22.01 -18.80
C TYR A 243 -24.57 -22.37 -19.38
N ILE A 244 -23.52 -21.73 -18.86
CA ILE A 244 -22.14 -22.00 -19.28
C ILE A 244 -21.71 -23.42 -18.91
N SER A 245 -22.15 -23.89 -17.73
CA SER A 245 -21.88 -25.24 -17.22
C SER A 245 -23.06 -26.18 -17.46
N GLN A 246 -22.75 -27.46 -17.70
CA GLN A 246 -23.77 -28.53 -17.66
C GLN A 246 -24.34 -28.65 -16.25
N PRO A 247 -25.59 -29.15 -16.08
CA PRO A 247 -26.13 -29.43 -14.75
C PRO A 247 -25.25 -30.42 -13.99
N PHE A 248 -25.13 -30.23 -12.67
CA PHE A 248 -24.34 -31.09 -11.80
C PHE A 248 -24.97 -31.21 -10.41
N GLU A 249 -24.54 -32.21 -9.64
CA GLU A 249 -25.02 -32.44 -8.28
C GLU A 249 -23.87 -32.46 -7.28
N PHE A 250 -24.17 -32.19 -6.02
CA PHE A 250 -23.21 -32.28 -4.93
C PHE A 250 -23.42 -33.57 -4.16
N ALA A 251 -22.34 -34.33 -3.92
CA ALA A 251 -22.39 -35.48 -3.01
C ALA A 251 -22.74 -35.01 -1.58
N PRO A 252 -23.48 -35.81 -0.80
CA PRO A 252 -23.83 -35.46 0.59
C PRO A 252 -22.61 -35.10 1.44
N GLU A 253 -21.52 -35.85 1.31
CA GLU A 253 -20.27 -35.63 2.04
C GLU A 253 -19.63 -34.28 1.67
N THR A 254 -19.74 -33.87 0.41
CA THR A 254 -19.28 -32.55 -0.04
C THR A 254 -20.08 -31.43 0.61
N LEU A 255 -21.41 -31.59 0.71
CA LEU A 255 -22.27 -30.59 1.36
C LEU A 255 -21.96 -30.48 2.85
N GLU A 256 -21.69 -31.58 3.55
CA GLU A 256 -21.26 -31.57 4.96
C GLU A 256 -19.94 -30.82 5.17
N ILE A 257 -18.99 -30.97 4.24
CA ILE A 257 -17.71 -30.23 4.30
C ILE A 257 -17.95 -28.74 4.01
N ILE A 258 -18.76 -28.40 3.00
CA ILE A 258 -19.13 -27.02 2.70
C ILE A 258 -19.82 -26.38 3.90
N GLU A 259 -20.75 -27.10 4.56
CA GLU A 259 -21.43 -26.66 5.78
C GLU A 259 -20.43 -26.25 6.87
N ARG A 260 -19.50 -27.16 7.19
CA ARG A 260 -18.49 -26.94 8.24
C ARG A 260 -17.57 -25.76 7.94
N ASN A 261 -17.27 -25.52 6.66
CA ASN A 261 -16.38 -24.45 6.22
C ASN A 261 -17.08 -23.09 6.14
N LEU A 262 -18.36 -23.06 5.76
CA LEU A 262 -19.11 -21.82 5.55
C LEU A 262 -19.88 -21.36 6.79
N LYS A 263 -20.23 -22.26 7.71
CA LYS A 263 -20.93 -21.88 8.95
C LYS A 263 -20.04 -21.02 9.83
N SER A 264 -20.60 -19.92 10.31
CA SER A 264 -19.95 -19.10 11.32
C SER A 264 -19.68 -19.92 12.59
N LYS A 265 -18.53 -19.69 13.24
CA LYS A 265 -18.18 -20.33 14.51
C LYS A 265 -19.09 -19.90 15.68
N THR A 266 -19.81 -18.78 15.52
CA THR A 266 -20.59 -18.15 16.59
C THR A 266 -22.10 -18.17 16.35
N ALA A 267 -22.54 -18.48 15.14
CA ALA A 267 -23.95 -18.52 14.76
C ALA A 267 -24.18 -19.59 13.71
N ASP A 268 -25.36 -20.23 13.71
CA ASP A 268 -25.76 -21.22 12.72
C ASP A 268 -26.18 -20.56 11.38
N GLU A 269 -25.30 -19.70 10.88
CA GLU A 269 -25.54 -18.76 9.79
C GLU A 269 -24.40 -18.87 8.76
N VAL A 270 -24.75 -18.76 7.48
CA VAL A 270 -23.85 -18.75 6.33
C VAL A 270 -23.91 -17.40 5.62
N GLU A 271 -22.74 -16.83 5.38
CA GLU A 271 -22.65 -15.57 4.64
C GLU A 271 -22.76 -15.80 3.13
N PRO A 272 -23.76 -15.21 2.44
CA PRO A 272 -23.99 -15.42 1.01
C PRO A 272 -22.77 -15.10 0.14
N PHE A 273 -21.97 -14.11 0.55
CA PHE A 273 -20.74 -13.73 -0.13
C PHE A 273 -19.74 -14.91 -0.24
N GLN A 274 -19.50 -15.63 0.85
CA GLN A 274 -18.57 -16.77 0.86
C GLN A 274 -19.15 -17.95 0.07
N LEU A 275 -20.45 -18.21 0.23
CA LEU A 275 -21.18 -19.22 -0.52
C LEU A 275 -21.03 -19.00 -2.02
N GLN A 276 -21.25 -17.77 -2.51
CA GLN A 276 -21.19 -17.48 -3.93
C GLN A 276 -19.78 -17.61 -4.51
N ILE A 277 -18.74 -17.24 -3.77
CA ILE A 277 -17.35 -17.47 -4.19
C ILE A 277 -17.08 -18.97 -4.34
N LEU A 278 -17.50 -19.75 -3.35
CA LEU A 278 -17.31 -21.20 -3.35
C LEU A 278 -18.04 -21.85 -4.53
N CYS A 279 -19.33 -21.54 -4.71
CA CYS A 279 -20.12 -22.16 -5.76
C CYS A 279 -19.65 -21.75 -7.17
N GLN A 280 -19.23 -20.49 -7.36
CA GLN A 280 -18.66 -20.05 -8.63
C GLN A 280 -17.35 -20.79 -8.95
N GLU A 281 -16.52 -21.05 -7.94
CA GLU A 281 -15.31 -21.85 -8.11
C GLU A 281 -15.63 -23.31 -8.48
N VAL A 282 -16.61 -23.92 -7.81
CA VAL A 282 -17.07 -25.27 -8.13
C VAL A 282 -17.58 -25.33 -9.57
N GLU A 283 -18.45 -24.40 -9.98
CA GLU A 283 -18.96 -24.33 -11.35
C GLU A 283 -17.83 -24.18 -12.38
N ARG A 284 -16.81 -23.37 -12.07
CA ARG A 284 -15.63 -23.23 -12.94
C ARG A 284 -14.89 -24.55 -13.12
N GLN A 285 -14.68 -25.30 -12.03
CA GLN A 285 -14.01 -26.60 -12.10
C GLN A 285 -14.85 -27.63 -12.86
N VAL A 286 -16.18 -27.65 -12.67
CA VAL A 286 -17.10 -28.48 -13.46
C VAL A 286 -16.96 -28.20 -14.95
N ARG A 287 -16.93 -26.91 -15.33
CA ARG A 287 -16.73 -26.49 -16.72
C ARG A 287 -15.39 -26.94 -17.31
N GLU A 288 -14.31 -26.84 -16.53
CA GLU A 288 -12.95 -27.17 -17.00
C GLU A 288 -12.76 -28.67 -17.25
N LYS A 289 -13.38 -29.55 -16.45
CA LYS A 289 -13.27 -31.01 -16.63
C LYS A 289 -14.22 -31.56 -17.69
N GLY A 290 -15.38 -30.92 -17.90
CA GLY A 290 -16.25 -31.15 -19.07
C GLY A 290 -16.97 -32.51 -19.12
N GLU A 291 -17.08 -33.22 -17.99
CA GLU A 291 -17.80 -34.50 -17.91
C GLU A 291 -19.32 -34.28 -17.81
N ALA A 292 -20.10 -35.16 -18.45
CA ALA A 292 -21.56 -35.13 -18.41
C ALA A 292 -22.09 -35.77 -17.11
N GLU A 293 -23.09 -35.16 -16.49
CA GLU A 293 -23.74 -35.61 -15.22
C GLU A 293 -22.75 -35.81 -14.07
N LEU A 294 -22.11 -34.71 -13.68
CA LEU A 294 -21.02 -34.72 -12.69
C LEU A 294 -21.56 -34.71 -11.26
N LEU A 295 -21.20 -35.73 -10.48
CA LEU A 295 -21.35 -35.73 -9.03
C LEU A 295 -20.10 -35.12 -8.39
N VAL A 296 -20.23 -33.93 -7.80
CA VAL A 296 -19.14 -33.21 -7.13
C VAL A 296 -18.87 -33.86 -5.78
N THR A 297 -17.87 -34.73 -5.72
CA THR A 297 -17.37 -35.38 -4.49
C THR A 297 -16.28 -34.53 -3.80
N PRO A 298 -15.89 -34.82 -2.55
CA PRO A 298 -14.82 -34.08 -1.89
C PRO A 298 -13.50 -34.13 -2.66
N ASP A 299 -13.13 -35.29 -3.19
CA ASP A 299 -11.92 -35.48 -4.00
C ASP A 299 -11.92 -34.62 -5.25
N TYR A 300 -13.10 -34.33 -5.81
CA TYR A 300 -13.26 -33.45 -6.95
C TYR A 300 -12.69 -32.04 -6.69
N LEU A 301 -12.80 -31.58 -5.45
CA LEU A 301 -12.42 -30.25 -4.96
C LEU A 301 -11.08 -30.24 -4.22
N GLY A 302 -10.33 -31.35 -4.22
CA GLY A 302 -9.07 -31.48 -3.47
C GLY A 302 -9.25 -31.80 -1.99
N GLY A 303 -10.39 -32.41 -1.61
CA GLY A 303 -10.72 -32.77 -0.24
C GLY A 303 -11.14 -31.58 0.63
N GLU A 304 -11.16 -31.79 1.95
CA GLU A 304 -11.54 -30.74 2.92
C GLU A 304 -10.59 -29.54 2.90
N GLU A 305 -9.28 -29.77 2.74
CA GLU A 305 -8.31 -28.70 2.58
C GLU A 305 -8.53 -27.89 1.31
N GLY A 306 -8.89 -28.54 0.20
CA GLY A 306 -9.15 -27.87 -1.06
C GLY A 306 -10.32 -26.89 -0.97
N ILE A 307 -11.42 -27.29 -0.32
CA ILE A 307 -12.60 -26.43 -0.09
C ILE A 307 -12.26 -25.24 0.81
N ALA A 308 -11.55 -25.46 1.91
CA ALA A 308 -11.09 -24.38 2.79
C ALA A 308 -10.21 -23.37 2.03
N GLN A 309 -9.33 -23.87 1.17
CA GLN A 309 -8.44 -23.06 0.35
C GLN A 309 -9.17 -22.28 -0.77
N ILE A 310 -10.41 -22.61 -1.15
CA ILE A 310 -11.12 -21.87 -2.21
C ILE A 310 -11.28 -20.39 -1.85
N LEU A 311 -11.70 -20.11 -0.62
CA LEU A 311 -11.89 -18.73 -0.15
C LEU A 311 -10.55 -17.99 -0.03
N ASP A 312 -9.53 -18.64 0.51
CA ASP A 312 -8.18 -18.07 0.64
C ASP A 312 -7.52 -17.80 -0.73
N ASN A 313 -7.70 -18.72 -1.69
CA ASN A 313 -7.12 -18.60 -3.02
C ASN A 313 -7.94 -17.72 -3.96
N TYR A 314 -9.16 -17.32 -3.59
CA TYR A 314 -9.98 -16.43 -4.42
C TYR A 314 -9.25 -15.12 -4.71
N TYR A 315 -8.68 -14.49 -3.68
CA TYR A 315 -7.89 -13.27 -3.82
C TYR A 315 -6.73 -13.47 -4.82
N GLU A 316 -5.94 -14.52 -4.60
CA GLU A 316 -4.77 -14.85 -5.43
C GLU A 316 -5.15 -15.10 -6.90
N LYS A 317 -6.25 -15.83 -7.15
CA LYS A 317 -6.76 -16.10 -8.50
C LYS A 317 -7.23 -14.84 -9.21
N GLN A 318 -7.96 -13.97 -8.51
CA GLN A 318 -8.42 -12.70 -9.08
C GLN A 318 -7.24 -11.78 -9.40
N ILE A 319 -6.20 -11.78 -8.57
CA ILE A 319 -4.95 -11.07 -8.90
C ILE A 319 -4.31 -11.68 -10.14
N PHE A 320 -4.19 -13.01 -10.22
CA PHE A 320 -3.57 -13.67 -11.37
C PHE A 320 -4.28 -13.37 -12.69
N ALA A 321 -5.60 -13.18 -12.65
CA ALA A 321 -6.41 -12.82 -13.82
C ALA A 321 -6.14 -11.40 -14.37
N LEU A 322 -5.46 -10.52 -13.64
CA LEU A 322 -5.21 -9.12 -14.04
C LEU A 322 -4.20 -8.95 -15.19
N GLY A 323 -3.47 -10.01 -15.56
CA GLY A 323 -2.53 -9.99 -16.68
C GLY A 323 -1.09 -10.21 -16.24
N THR A 324 -0.20 -9.26 -16.54
CA THR A 324 1.26 -9.41 -16.39
C THR A 324 1.73 -9.38 -14.94
N GLU A 325 2.88 -9.99 -14.64
CA GLU A 325 3.44 -10.00 -13.27
C GLU A 325 3.66 -8.59 -12.68
N GLU A 326 3.97 -7.59 -13.51
CA GLU A 326 4.16 -6.21 -13.05
C GLU A 326 2.82 -5.56 -12.67
N GLU A 327 1.77 -5.75 -13.48
CA GLU A 327 0.41 -5.29 -13.15
C GLU A 327 -0.09 -5.94 -11.86
N GLN A 328 0.13 -7.25 -11.71
CA GLN A 328 -0.21 -8.00 -10.50
C GLN A 328 0.51 -7.42 -9.26
N LYS A 329 1.81 -7.12 -9.34
CA LYS A 329 2.57 -6.52 -8.23
C LYS A 329 2.04 -5.13 -7.85
N ILE A 330 1.71 -4.29 -8.83
CA ILE A 330 1.20 -2.94 -8.58
C ILE A 330 -0.16 -3.03 -7.86
N VAL A 331 -1.06 -3.90 -8.35
CA VAL A 331 -2.37 -4.08 -7.73
C VAL A 331 -2.25 -4.70 -6.35
N ARG A 332 -1.41 -5.73 -6.14
CA ARG A 332 -1.16 -6.29 -4.81
C ARG A 332 -0.76 -5.23 -3.81
N ARG A 333 0.21 -4.37 -4.14
CA ARG A 333 0.62 -3.27 -3.26
C ARG A 333 -0.54 -2.32 -2.95
N LEU A 334 -1.33 -1.95 -3.96
CA LEU A 334 -2.51 -1.12 -3.75
C LEU A 334 -3.50 -1.76 -2.76
N LEU A 335 -3.86 -3.04 -2.96
CA LEU A 335 -4.86 -3.72 -2.14
C LEU A 335 -4.34 -4.04 -0.73
N GLU A 336 -3.11 -4.54 -0.63
CA GLU A 336 -2.50 -5.04 0.61
C GLU A 336 -1.94 -3.92 1.50
N ASP A 337 -1.45 -2.82 0.92
CA ASP A 337 -0.75 -1.76 1.65
C ASP A 337 -1.59 -0.48 1.80
N GLU A 338 -2.51 -0.17 0.87
CA GLU A 338 -3.25 1.11 0.86
C GLU A 338 -4.76 0.96 1.17
N LEU A 339 -5.41 -0.13 0.74
CA LEU A 339 -6.86 -0.34 0.94
C LEU A 339 -7.21 -1.09 2.24
N VAL A 340 -6.21 -1.49 3.02
CA VAL A 340 -6.36 -2.13 4.33
C VAL A 340 -5.42 -1.48 5.34
N ALA A 341 -5.98 -0.96 6.43
CA ALA A 341 -5.22 -0.44 7.56
C ALA A 341 -5.89 -0.86 8.88
N ASP A 342 -5.09 -1.22 9.89
CA ASP A 342 -5.58 -1.67 11.21
C ASP A 342 -6.66 -2.77 11.12
N GLU A 343 -6.47 -3.75 10.24
CA GLU A 343 -7.43 -4.85 9.98
C GLU A 343 -8.81 -4.37 9.51
N LYS A 344 -8.89 -3.14 9.03
CA LYS A 344 -10.10 -2.54 8.49
C LYS A 344 -9.89 -2.08 7.08
N ARG A 345 -11.02 -1.99 6.39
CA ARG A 345 -11.10 -1.47 5.05
C ARG A 345 -10.88 0.04 5.04
N VAL A 346 -10.05 0.51 4.11
CA VAL A 346 -9.82 1.94 3.90
C VAL A 346 -10.13 2.29 2.45
N GLY A 347 -10.82 3.41 2.28
CA GLY A 347 -11.06 4.00 0.97
C GLY A 347 -9.90 4.91 0.55
N MET A 348 -9.38 4.71 -0.65
CA MET A 348 -8.36 5.56 -1.28
C MET A 348 -8.96 6.39 -2.43
N PRO A 349 -8.79 7.73 -2.44
CA PRO A 349 -9.24 8.56 -3.56
C PRO A 349 -8.63 8.13 -4.89
N VAL A 350 -9.46 7.97 -5.93
CA VAL A 350 -9.03 7.53 -7.28
C VAL A 350 -7.95 8.45 -7.85
N ALA A 351 -7.99 9.75 -7.54
CA ALA A 351 -6.97 10.72 -7.94
C ALA A 351 -5.56 10.42 -7.38
N LYS A 352 -5.44 9.67 -6.26
CA LYS A 352 -4.16 9.25 -5.68
C LYS A 352 -3.67 7.91 -6.24
N ILE A 353 -4.51 7.18 -6.95
CA ILE A 353 -4.21 5.83 -7.45
C ILE A 353 -3.43 5.95 -8.75
N LYS A 354 -2.18 5.48 -8.73
CA LYS A 354 -1.27 5.50 -9.89
C LYS A 354 -1.43 4.23 -10.73
N LEU A 355 -2.63 4.01 -11.28
CA LEU A 355 -2.93 2.92 -12.20
C LEU A 355 -3.28 3.48 -13.59
N SER A 356 -2.91 2.77 -14.66
CA SER A 356 -3.38 3.10 -16.01
C SER A 356 -4.91 2.91 -16.09
N PRO A 357 -5.63 3.68 -16.94
CA PRO A 357 -7.08 3.54 -17.08
C PRO A 357 -7.55 2.12 -17.43
N ASP A 358 -6.79 1.42 -18.29
CA ASP A 358 -7.06 0.01 -18.64
C ASP A 358 -6.95 -0.92 -17.43
N LEU A 359 -5.92 -0.75 -16.60
CA LEU A 359 -5.73 -1.57 -15.40
C LEU A 359 -6.76 -1.25 -14.32
N GLN A 360 -7.23 0.00 -14.23
CA GLN A 360 -8.35 0.37 -13.35
C GLN A 360 -9.64 -0.34 -13.77
N GLU A 361 -9.95 -0.36 -15.07
CA GLU A 361 -11.13 -1.05 -15.59
C GLU A 361 -11.04 -2.57 -15.34
N LYS A 362 -9.87 -3.18 -15.59
CA LYS A 362 -9.61 -4.59 -15.24
C LYS A 362 -9.80 -4.85 -13.75
N LEU A 363 -9.26 -3.99 -12.88
CA LEU A 363 -9.39 -4.12 -11.43
C LEU A 363 -10.85 -4.06 -10.99
N LEU A 364 -11.64 -3.12 -11.50
CA LEU A 364 -13.07 -3.04 -11.21
C LEU A 364 -13.82 -4.29 -11.71
N LYS A 365 -13.41 -4.86 -12.85
CA LYS A 365 -13.96 -6.11 -13.39
C LYS A 365 -13.66 -7.33 -12.52
N THR A 366 -12.52 -7.39 -11.83
CA THR A 366 -12.24 -8.46 -10.84
C THR A 366 -13.17 -8.40 -9.63
N ARG A 367 -13.77 -7.23 -9.38
CA ARG A 367 -14.62 -6.93 -8.22
C ARG A 367 -13.94 -7.17 -6.86
N LEU A 368 -12.61 -7.27 -6.81
CA LEU A 368 -11.88 -7.15 -5.53
C LEU A 368 -12.05 -5.75 -4.93
N VAL A 369 -12.22 -4.76 -5.79
CA VAL A 369 -12.39 -3.33 -5.48
C VAL A 369 -13.74 -2.85 -6.00
N ARG A 370 -14.37 -1.94 -5.27
CA ARG A 370 -15.51 -1.15 -5.73
C ARG A 370 -15.14 0.34 -5.73
N GLN A 371 -15.76 1.08 -6.64
CA GLN A 371 -15.74 2.53 -6.62
C GLN A 371 -16.94 3.04 -5.83
N SER A 372 -16.70 3.93 -4.88
CA SER A 372 -17.73 4.67 -4.16
C SER A 372 -17.51 6.16 -4.34
N ASP A 373 -18.58 6.92 -4.50
CA ASP A 373 -18.53 8.38 -4.50
C ASP A 373 -18.69 8.87 -3.05
N THR A 374 -17.74 9.69 -2.59
CA THR A 374 -17.74 10.28 -1.25
C THR A 374 -17.72 11.79 -1.34
N HIS A 375 -17.91 12.50 -0.21
CA HIS A 375 -17.74 13.96 -0.14
C HIS A 375 -16.33 14.45 -0.57
N LEU A 376 -15.34 13.55 -0.63
CA LEU A 376 -13.97 13.81 -1.08
C LEU A 376 -13.72 13.41 -2.55
N GLY A 377 -14.77 13.02 -3.27
CA GLY A 377 -14.73 12.53 -4.65
C GLY A 377 -14.76 11.01 -4.77
N LYS A 378 -14.41 10.51 -5.95
CA LYS A 378 -14.35 9.06 -6.26
C LYS A 378 -13.27 8.39 -5.42
N VAL A 379 -13.64 7.31 -4.73
CA VAL A 379 -12.79 6.52 -3.85
C VAL A 379 -12.86 5.05 -4.25
N TYR A 380 -11.73 4.36 -4.26
CA TYR A 380 -11.67 2.91 -4.35
C TYR A 380 -11.49 2.32 -2.96
N GLU A 381 -12.26 1.29 -2.68
CA GLU A 381 -12.12 0.45 -1.49
C GLU A 381 -12.29 -1.01 -1.91
N LEU A 382 -11.88 -1.96 -1.07
CA LEU A 382 -12.18 -3.37 -1.37
C LEU A 382 -13.72 -3.56 -1.60
N SER A 383 -14.20 -4.70 -2.10
CA SER A 383 -15.65 -4.90 -2.32
C SER A 383 -16.43 -5.44 -1.10
N HIS A 384 -15.91 -6.44 -0.37
CA HIS A 384 -16.48 -6.93 0.90
C HIS A 384 -15.51 -7.05 2.10
N ASP A 385 -15.95 -6.85 3.34
CA ASP A 385 -15.09 -6.89 4.56
C ASP A 385 -14.40 -8.26 4.71
N ASN A 386 -15.02 -9.33 4.25
CA ASN A 386 -14.43 -10.68 4.24
C ASN A 386 -13.20 -10.82 3.34
N LEU A 387 -12.94 -9.87 2.43
CA LEU A 387 -11.70 -9.84 1.65
C LEU A 387 -10.52 -9.31 2.46
N VAL A 388 -10.74 -8.68 3.62
CA VAL A 388 -9.67 -8.14 4.45
C VAL A 388 -8.75 -9.26 4.93
N GLN A 389 -9.28 -10.35 5.46
CA GLN A 389 -8.45 -11.44 5.98
C GLN A 389 -7.62 -12.15 4.89
N PRO A 390 -8.19 -12.53 3.73
CA PRO A 390 -7.39 -13.04 2.59
C PRO A 390 -6.29 -12.08 2.14
N VAL A 391 -6.58 -10.76 2.08
CA VAL A 391 -5.59 -9.74 1.71
C VAL A 391 -4.45 -9.65 2.75
N LEU A 392 -4.78 -9.70 4.05
CA LEU A 392 -3.77 -9.70 5.12
C LEU A 392 -2.90 -10.97 5.08
N ASN A 393 -3.52 -12.14 4.84
CA ASN A 393 -2.81 -13.41 4.70
C ASN A 393 -1.85 -13.37 3.49
N ALA A 394 -2.30 -12.84 2.35
CA ALA A 394 -1.49 -12.67 1.15
C ALA A 394 -0.31 -11.71 1.40
N ARG A 395 -0.56 -10.58 2.07
CA ARG A 395 0.48 -9.62 2.48
C ARG A 395 1.55 -10.28 3.35
N ALA A 396 1.15 -11.03 4.37
CA ALA A 396 2.07 -11.72 5.27
C ALA A 396 2.96 -12.71 4.51
N LYS A 397 2.37 -13.50 3.61
CA LYS A 397 3.10 -14.45 2.75
C LYS A 397 4.08 -13.74 1.82
N ARG A 398 3.68 -12.61 1.22
CA ARG A 398 4.56 -11.77 0.39
C ARG A 398 5.76 -11.24 1.19
N GLU A 399 5.51 -10.66 2.36
CA GLU A 399 6.56 -10.11 3.23
C GLU A 399 7.55 -11.20 3.68
N GLU A 400 7.09 -12.42 3.93
CA GLU A 400 7.95 -13.56 4.26
C GLU A 400 8.86 -13.92 3.07
N VAL A 401 8.31 -14.02 1.86
CA VAL A 401 9.08 -14.29 0.64
C VAL A 401 10.10 -13.19 0.36
N GLU A 402 9.74 -11.91 0.55
CA GLU A 402 10.65 -10.77 0.40
C GLU A 402 11.79 -10.81 1.43
N LYS A 403 11.50 -11.13 2.70
CA LYS A 403 12.52 -11.32 3.74
C LYS A 403 13.48 -12.47 3.39
N GLN A 404 12.95 -13.61 2.93
CA GLN A 404 13.77 -14.75 2.52
C GLN A 404 14.70 -14.38 1.34
N ARG A 405 14.18 -13.69 0.32
CA ARG A 405 14.97 -13.21 -0.83
C ARG A 405 16.06 -12.22 -0.38
N ALA A 406 15.76 -11.29 0.52
CA ALA A 406 16.74 -10.35 1.06
C ALA A 406 17.87 -11.08 1.80
N VAL A 407 17.54 -12.10 2.61
CA VAL A 407 18.52 -12.95 3.29
C VAL A 407 19.40 -13.71 2.29
N GLU A 408 18.82 -14.25 1.22
CA GLU A 408 19.56 -14.98 0.19
C GLU A 408 20.52 -14.06 -0.59
N VAL A 409 20.07 -12.86 -0.97
CA VAL A 409 20.90 -11.84 -1.61
C VAL A 409 22.06 -11.45 -0.70
N MET A 410 21.79 -11.22 0.59
CA MET A 410 22.82 -10.93 1.60
C MET A 410 23.80 -12.10 1.76
N ARG A 411 23.33 -13.35 1.71
CA ARG A 411 24.18 -14.56 1.78
C ARG A 411 25.09 -14.66 0.56
N LYS A 412 24.57 -14.46 -0.65
CA LYS A 412 25.34 -14.45 -1.91
C LYS A 412 26.37 -13.32 -1.91
N ALA A 413 26.02 -12.13 -1.41
CA ALA A 413 26.94 -11.01 -1.26
C ALA A 413 28.09 -11.31 -0.27
N LYS A 414 27.77 -11.90 0.90
CA LYS A 414 28.77 -12.35 1.89
C LYS A 414 29.69 -13.43 1.32
N GLN A 415 29.17 -14.38 0.56
CA GLN A 415 29.96 -15.44 -0.07
C GLN A 415 30.96 -14.88 -1.09
N LYS A 416 30.50 -14.00 -1.99
CA LYS A 416 31.39 -13.30 -2.94
C LYS A 416 32.48 -12.49 -2.23
N ALA A 417 32.15 -11.85 -1.11
CA ALA A 417 33.15 -11.14 -0.30
C ALA A 417 34.18 -12.08 0.34
N ARG A 418 33.76 -13.27 0.80
CA ARG A 418 34.66 -14.30 1.36
C ARG A 418 35.60 -14.87 0.30
N GLU A 419 35.11 -15.16 -0.90
CA GLU A 419 35.94 -15.64 -2.02
C GLU A 419 37.01 -14.62 -2.41
N LYS A 420 36.66 -13.32 -2.49
CA LYS A 420 37.63 -12.25 -2.74
C LYS A 420 38.71 -12.21 -1.65
N ARG A 421 38.32 -12.30 -0.37
CA ARG A 421 39.27 -12.33 0.75
C ARG A 421 40.18 -13.56 0.70
N MET A 422 39.63 -14.74 0.37
CA MET A 422 40.41 -15.98 0.28
C MET A 422 41.47 -15.92 -0.82
N LYS A 423 41.13 -15.36 -1.99
CA LYS A 423 42.11 -15.15 -3.08
C LYS A 423 43.27 -14.25 -2.64
N VAL A 424 42.99 -13.18 -1.90
CA VAL A 424 44.02 -12.30 -1.33
C VAL A 424 44.93 -13.07 -0.37
N TRP A 425 44.37 -13.85 0.57
CA TRP A 425 45.15 -14.64 1.52
C TRP A 425 46.02 -15.71 0.85
N ILE A 426 45.52 -16.38 -0.20
CA ILE A 426 46.31 -17.35 -0.98
C ILE A 426 47.49 -16.67 -1.66
N SER A 427 47.27 -15.50 -2.28
CA SER A 427 48.36 -14.74 -2.92
C SER A 427 49.42 -14.29 -1.92
N TYR A 428 49.01 -13.91 -0.71
CA TYR A 428 49.92 -13.54 0.37
C TYR A 428 50.73 -14.74 0.88
N GLY A 429 50.09 -15.89 1.06
CA GLY A 429 50.77 -17.14 1.45
C GLY A 429 51.84 -17.55 0.43
N LEU A 430 51.51 -17.50 -0.87
CA LEU A 430 52.47 -17.82 -1.94
C LEU A 430 53.69 -16.89 -1.91
N PHE A 431 53.47 -15.58 -1.75
CA PHE A 431 54.54 -14.61 -1.64
C PHE A 431 55.48 -14.92 -0.46
N MET A 432 54.92 -15.23 0.71
CA MET A 432 55.71 -15.58 1.90
C MET A 432 56.54 -16.85 1.70
N THR A 433 56.00 -17.87 1.04
CA THR A 433 56.76 -19.11 0.74
C THR A 433 57.95 -18.86 -0.19
N VAL A 434 57.78 -18.03 -1.22
CA VAL A 434 58.87 -17.66 -2.14
C VAL A 434 59.95 -16.88 -1.38
N ALA A 435 59.56 -15.93 -0.54
CA ALA A 435 60.50 -15.16 0.27
C ALA A 435 61.35 -16.06 1.18
N THR A 436 60.73 -17.04 1.86
CA THR A 436 61.47 -18.01 2.69
C THR A 436 62.43 -18.87 1.88
N CYS A 437 62.03 -19.35 0.70
CA CYS A 437 62.93 -20.14 -0.16
C CYS A 437 64.14 -19.32 -0.63
N VAL A 438 63.94 -18.05 -0.99
CA VAL A 438 65.03 -17.13 -1.36
C VAL A 438 65.98 -16.93 -0.19
N SER A 439 65.47 -16.69 1.03
CA SER A 439 66.31 -16.52 2.21
C SER A 439 67.14 -17.77 2.53
N ILE A 440 66.55 -18.97 2.44
CA ILE A 440 67.27 -20.24 2.65
C ILE A 440 68.37 -20.42 1.59
N PHE A 441 68.06 -20.13 0.32
CA PHE A 441 69.02 -20.24 -0.77
C PHE A 441 70.19 -19.27 -0.60
N SER A 442 69.91 -18.01 -0.23
CA SER A 442 70.95 -17.03 0.09
C SER A 442 71.84 -17.47 1.25
N TYR A 443 71.26 -18.10 2.28
CA TYR A 443 72.03 -18.62 3.41
C TYR A 443 72.97 -19.77 2.98
N LEU A 444 72.49 -20.70 2.16
CA LEU A 444 73.31 -21.81 1.64
C LEU A 444 74.46 -21.33 0.75
N LEU A 445 74.23 -20.31 -0.07
CA LEU A 445 75.29 -19.70 -0.87
C LEU A 445 76.36 -19.03 0.00
N ALA A 446 75.94 -18.28 1.02
CA ALA A 446 76.86 -17.65 1.96
C ALA A 446 77.68 -18.67 2.76
N ASP A 447 77.09 -19.81 3.15
CA ASP A 447 77.81 -20.90 3.83
C ASP A 447 78.86 -21.57 2.92
N SER A 448 78.53 -21.77 1.65
CA SER A 448 79.47 -22.26 0.62
C SER A 448 80.66 -21.31 0.44
N GLU A 449 80.42 -20.00 0.40
CA GLU A 449 81.51 -19.00 0.28
C GLU A 449 82.39 -18.94 1.53
N ARG A 450 81.80 -19.07 2.74
CA ARG A 450 82.57 -19.16 3.99
C ARG A 450 83.53 -20.35 4.03
N LYS A 451 83.10 -21.50 3.54
CA LYS A 451 83.96 -22.69 3.44
C LYS A 451 85.12 -22.48 2.46
N LYS A 452 84.89 -21.76 1.36
CA LYS A 452 85.95 -21.40 0.40
C LYS A 452 86.92 -20.36 0.97
N SER A 453 86.44 -19.37 1.74
CA SER A 453 87.31 -18.35 2.33
C SER A 453 88.21 -18.90 3.44
N GLN A 454 87.73 -19.88 4.22
CA GLN A 454 88.56 -20.57 5.22
C GLN A 454 89.72 -21.34 4.58
N GLN A 455 89.49 -22.02 3.45
CA GLN A 455 90.56 -22.71 2.70
C GLN A 455 91.58 -21.75 2.06
N LEU A 456 91.18 -20.51 1.78
CA LEU A 456 92.07 -19.47 1.25
C LEU A 456 92.91 -18.85 2.37
N ALA A 457 92.34 -18.68 3.57
CA ALA A 457 93.02 -18.15 4.74
C ALA A 457 94.16 -19.08 5.22
N GLU A 458 93.93 -20.40 5.28
CA GLU A 458 94.99 -21.38 5.62
C GLU A 458 96.17 -21.36 4.63
N ARG A 459 95.94 -21.01 3.35
CA ARG A 459 97.00 -20.88 2.34
C ARG A 459 97.79 -19.57 2.46
N LEU A 460 97.15 -18.51 2.95
CA LEU A 460 97.79 -17.20 3.19
C LEU A 460 98.63 -17.22 4.47
N GLU A 461 98.20 -17.94 5.49
CA GLU A 461 98.93 -18.10 6.77
C GLU A 461 100.29 -18.81 6.56
N MET A 462 100.36 -19.78 5.65
CA MET A 462 101.62 -20.42 5.22
C MET A 462 102.59 -19.50 4.46
N GLN A 463 102.13 -18.36 3.90
CA GLN A 463 102.98 -17.41 3.17
C GLN A 463 103.41 -16.22 4.03
N THR A 464 102.74 -15.96 5.14
CA THR A 464 103.05 -14.86 6.07
C THR A 464 104.21 -15.18 7.02
N ASP A 465 104.42 -16.46 7.37
CA ASP A 465 105.52 -16.88 8.25
C ASP A 465 106.92 -16.69 7.61
N SER A 466 107.01 -16.58 6.27
CA SER A 466 108.29 -16.38 5.57
C SER A 466 108.67 -14.90 5.34
N LEU A 467 107.79 -13.96 5.69
CA LEU A 467 107.98 -12.51 5.46
C LEU A 467 108.14 -11.71 6.77
N THR A 468 107.86 -12.34 7.92
CA THR A 468 108.04 -11.78 9.28
C THR A 468 109.50 -11.71 9.74
N GLU A 469 110.43 -12.40 9.07
CA GLU A 469 111.87 -12.39 9.40
C GLU A 469 112.62 -11.17 8.80
N MET A 470 111.99 -10.39 7.92
CA MET A 470 112.62 -9.26 7.21
C MET A 470 112.11 -7.88 7.64
N ALA A 471 111.28 -7.79 8.67
CA ALA A 471 110.57 -6.56 9.04
C ALA A 471 110.80 -6.09 10.50
N GLU A 472 111.92 -6.47 11.13
CA GLU A 472 112.35 -5.95 12.44
C GLU A 472 113.15 -4.63 12.36
N ASP A 473 113.55 -4.17 11.16
CA ASP A 473 114.51 -3.06 10.98
C ASP A 473 113.91 -1.66 10.68
N LEU A 474 112.59 -1.45 10.79
CA LEU A 474 111.97 -0.17 10.43
C LEU A 474 111.00 0.41 11.47
N THR A 475 111.31 0.21 12.76
CA THR A 475 110.55 0.70 13.93
C THR A 475 110.86 2.15 14.37
N ILE A 476 111.25 3.07 13.46
CA ILE A 476 111.63 4.45 13.87
C ILE A 476 111.00 5.59 13.04
N ALA A 477 110.28 5.32 11.94
CA ALA A 477 109.63 6.38 11.17
C ALA A 477 108.10 6.35 11.33
N TYR A 478 107.55 7.44 11.88
CA TYR A 478 106.12 7.79 11.96
C TYR A 478 105.30 7.26 13.15
N SER A 479 105.69 7.65 14.37
CA SER A 479 104.71 7.89 15.43
C SER A 479 104.11 9.30 15.27
N GLN A 480 102.79 9.35 15.04
CA GLN A 480 101.90 10.51 15.04
C GLN A 480 101.72 11.27 13.72
N LEU A 481 100.81 10.77 12.89
CA LEU A 481 99.53 11.46 12.68
C LEU A 481 98.57 10.51 11.97
N ALA A 482 97.49 10.22 12.69
CA ALA A 482 96.12 10.25 12.18
C ALA A 482 96.02 9.81 10.73
N GLU A 483 95.52 8.62 10.47
CA GLU A 483 94.11 8.28 10.59
C GLU A 483 94.14 6.86 9.98
N VAL A 484 93.40 5.88 10.46
CA VAL A 484 92.18 5.53 9.74
C VAL A 484 91.78 4.16 10.30
N SER A 485 90.72 4.19 11.10
CA SER A 485 89.86 3.04 11.37
C SER A 485 88.90 2.89 10.17
N ASP A 486 89.36 2.62 8.93
CA ASP A 486 88.42 2.54 7.79
C ASP A 486 87.91 1.17 7.40
N SER A 487 88.58 0.05 7.67
CA SER A 487 88.10 -1.20 7.05
C SER A 487 87.08 -1.98 7.88
N LEU A 488 86.80 -1.55 9.12
CA LEU A 488 85.63 -1.98 9.91
C LEU A 488 84.56 -0.87 10.03
N SER A 489 84.85 0.35 9.58
CA SER A 489 83.84 1.41 9.47
C SER A 489 82.98 1.22 8.23
N GLU A 490 83.53 0.84 7.07
CA GLU A 490 82.77 0.76 5.82
C GLU A 490 81.64 -0.28 5.82
N LEU A 491 81.87 -1.49 6.34
CA LEU A 491 80.83 -2.54 6.32
C LEU A 491 79.74 -2.30 7.38
N THR A 492 80.15 -1.76 8.53
CA THR A 492 79.24 -1.37 9.62
C THR A 492 78.46 -0.11 9.26
N ASN A 493 79.10 0.85 8.58
CA ASN A 493 78.47 2.05 8.01
C ASN A 493 77.58 1.70 6.82
N MET A 494 77.94 0.76 5.94
CA MET A 494 77.04 0.34 4.85
C MET A 494 75.77 -0.33 5.37
N LEU A 495 75.87 -1.17 6.41
CA LEU A 495 74.70 -1.77 7.05
C LEU A 495 73.90 -0.72 7.84
N LYS A 496 74.55 0.21 8.55
CA LYS A 496 73.88 1.36 9.18
C LYS A 496 73.20 2.25 8.16
N ASP A 497 73.86 2.63 7.08
CA ASP A 497 73.38 3.48 5.99
C ASP A 497 72.24 2.83 5.24
N LYS A 498 72.26 1.50 5.04
CA LYS A 498 71.14 0.82 4.39
C LYS A 498 69.93 0.71 5.32
N THR A 499 70.15 0.57 6.62
CA THR A 499 69.09 0.58 7.64
C THR A 499 68.52 1.97 7.83
N VAL A 500 69.36 3.01 7.85
CA VAL A 500 69.00 4.43 7.86
C VAL A 500 68.32 4.82 6.55
N SER A 501 68.76 4.33 5.40
CA SER A 501 68.14 4.51 4.08
C SER A 501 66.75 3.91 4.01
N LEU A 502 66.55 2.70 4.57
CA LEU A 502 65.23 2.07 4.64
C LEU A 502 64.31 2.77 5.64
N GLN A 503 64.83 3.21 6.79
CA GLN A 503 64.08 4.03 7.74
C GLN A 503 63.76 5.42 7.18
N GLN A 504 64.67 6.04 6.43
CA GLN A 504 64.45 7.30 5.71
C GLN A 504 63.40 7.12 4.63
N LYS A 505 63.47 6.07 3.80
CA LYS A 505 62.43 5.77 2.80
C LYS A 505 61.07 5.50 3.45
N GLN A 506 61.03 4.80 4.58
CA GLN A 506 59.79 4.58 5.32
C GLN A 506 59.24 5.87 5.93
N SER A 507 60.10 6.72 6.49
CA SER A 507 59.74 8.06 6.98
C SER A 507 59.28 8.98 5.85
N GLN A 508 59.93 8.93 4.69
CA GLN A 508 59.59 9.72 3.51
C GLN A 508 58.28 9.24 2.88
N LEU A 509 58.01 7.94 2.88
CA LEU A 509 56.74 7.37 2.46
C LEU A 509 55.60 7.75 3.42
N LYS A 510 55.87 7.78 4.73
CA LYS A 510 54.91 8.24 5.73
C LYS A 510 54.64 9.74 5.62
N SER A 511 55.69 10.54 5.43
CA SER A 511 55.59 12.00 5.20
C SER A 511 54.79 12.31 3.93
N THR A 512 55.05 11.62 2.83
CA THR A 512 54.28 11.82 1.57
C THR A 512 52.83 11.37 1.71
N LEU A 513 52.55 10.30 2.48
CA LEU A 513 51.19 9.87 2.78
C LEU A 513 50.44 10.92 3.63
N ASP A 514 51.11 11.47 4.65
CA ASP A 514 50.57 12.52 5.51
C ASP A 514 50.37 13.83 4.72
N GLU A 515 51.29 14.22 3.81
CA GLU A 515 51.12 15.36 2.90
C GLU A 515 49.92 15.19 1.96
N LEU A 516 49.74 14.00 1.38
CA LEU A 516 48.57 13.68 0.54
C LEU A 516 47.26 13.72 1.34
N ALA A 517 47.27 13.19 2.56
CA ALA A 517 46.12 13.22 3.46
C ALA A 517 45.76 14.67 3.85
N LEU A 518 46.75 15.47 4.22
CA LEU A 518 46.59 16.88 4.54
C LEU A 518 46.10 17.68 3.32
N GLY A 519 46.66 17.45 2.13
CA GLY A 519 46.21 18.08 0.90
C GLY A 519 44.75 17.74 0.55
N ASN A 520 44.31 16.52 0.83
CA ASN A 520 42.89 16.14 0.69
C ASN A 520 42.02 16.80 1.76
N ALA A 521 42.48 16.88 3.01
CA ALA A 521 41.79 17.57 4.09
C ALA A 521 41.61 19.08 3.76
N GLU A 522 42.63 19.73 3.21
CA GLU A 522 42.57 21.11 2.75
C GLU A 522 41.58 21.32 1.60
N LYS A 523 41.52 20.39 0.63
CA LYS A 523 40.52 20.44 -0.45
C LYS A 523 39.09 20.38 0.11
N PHE A 524 38.82 19.45 1.01
CA PHE A 524 37.52 19.36 1.67
C PHE A 524 37.21 20.59 2.52
N TYR A 525 38.20 21.14 3.21
CA TYR A 525 38.05 22.38 3.97
C TYR A 525 37.68 23.57 3.08
N LYS A 526 38.42 23.79 1.97
CA LYS A 526 38.14 24.87 1.00
C LYS A 526 36.76 24.73 0.38
N TYR A 527 36.37 23.51 0.02
CA TYR A 527 35.06 23.25 -0.55
C TYR A 527 33.94 23.47 0.49
N GLY A 528 34.17 23.08 1.74
CA GLY A 528 33.29 23.41 2.86
C GLY A 528 33.15 24.92 3.07
N GLU A 529 34.22 25.70 2.92
CA GLU A 529 34.15 27.18 3.00
C GLU A 529 33.29 27.79 1.90
N SER A 530 33.43 27.33 0.65
CA SER A 530 32.55 27.78 -0.45
C SER A 530 31.09 27.57 -0.12
N LEU A 531 30.73 26.34 0.29
CA LEU A 531 29.36 25.97 0.63
C LEU A 531 28.82 26.77 1.83
N TYR A 532 29.69 27.05 2.82
CA TYR A 532 29.32 27.87 3.96
C TYR A 532 28.96 29.30 3.54
N TYR A 533 29.76 29.94 2.67
CA TYR A 533 29.48 31.29 2.17
C TYR A 533 28.24 31.34 1.26
N GLU A 534 27.89 30.23 0.61
CA GLU A 534 26.65 30.06 -0.15
C GLU A 534 25.41 29.76 0.74
N ASN A 535 25.56 29.75 2.07
CA ASN A 535 24.54 29.34 3.05
C ASN A 535 24.06 27.88 2.89
N ALA A 536 24.82 27.04 2.18
CA ALA A 536 24.56 25.61 2.03
C ALA A 536 25.14 24.82 3.23
N PHE A 537 24.65 25.12 4.44
CA PHE A 537 25.25 24.66 5.71
C PHE A 537 25.37 23.13 5.82
N ASN A 538 24.36 22.37 5.38
CA ASN A 538 24.41 20.91 5.38
C ASN A 538 25.52 20.35 4.47
N GLY A 539 25.71 20.97 3.31
CA GLY A 539 26.82 20.67 2.42
C GLY A 539 28.16 20.97 3.09
N ALA A 540 28.29 22.14 3.71
CA ALA A 540 29.51 22.55 4.43
C ALA A 540 29.85 21.58 5.58
N ILE A 541 28.87 21.18 6.39
CA ILE A 541 29.04 20.20 7.49
C ILE A 541 29.62 18.88 6.98
N ILE A 542 29.09 18.34 5.88
CA ILE A 542 29.57 17.10 5.28
C ILE A 542 31.04 17.24 4.85
N GLN A 543 31.39 18.36 4.21
CA GLN A 543 32.77 18.57 3.75
C GLN A 543 33.74 18.77 4.92
N TYR A 544 33.37 19.50 5.97
CA TYR A 544 34.23 19.64 7.14
C TYR A 544 34.41 18.33 7.93
N LYS A 545 33.38 17.48 8.02
CA LYS A 545 33.54 16.12 8.58
C LYS A 545 34.48 15.26 7.75
N LYS A 546 34.42 15.36 6.40
CA LYS A 546 35.39 14.71 5.50
C LYS A 546 36.80 15.27 5.68
N ALA A 547 36.95 16.59 5.87
CA ALA A 547 38.24 17.22 6.14
C ALA A 547 38.85 16.64 7.43
N LEU A 548 38.13 16.65 8.56
CA LEU A 548 38.61 16.12 9.84
C LEU A 548 39.10 14.67 9.77
N LYS A 549 38.42 13.81 9.00
CA LYS A 549 38.81 12.41 8.84
C LYS A 549 40.14 12.22 8.11
N ASN A 550 40.55 13.18 7.28
CA ASN A 550 41.75 13.11 6.47
C ASN A 550 42.93 13.90 7.07
N ILE A 551 42.78 14.53 8.23
CA ILE A 551 43.88 15.26 8.87
C ILE A 551 44.82 14.25 9.55
N PRO A 552 46.12 14.20 9.18
CA PRO A 552 47.07 13.32 9.83
C PRO A 552 47.42 13.82 11.25
N PRO A 553 47.84 12.92 12.16
CA PRO A 553 48.21 13.26 13.53
C PRO A 553 49.28 14.35 13.59
N GLY A 554 49.18 15.28 14.55
CA GLY A 554 50.14 16.39 14.72
C GLY A 554 49.68 17.74 14.13
N ASN A 555 48.64 17.77 13.31
CA ASN A 555 48.07 19.02 12.74
C ASN A 555 46.98 19.62 13.65
N GLY A 556 47.33 19.88 14.92
CA GLY A 556 46.39 20.37 15.92
C GLY A 556 45.72 21.70 15.55
N ASP A 557 46.49 22.64 15.00
CA ASP A 557 45.99 23.97 14.61
C ASP A 557 45.00 23.88 13.45
N PHE A 558 45.31 23.11 12.41
CA PHE A 558 44.39 22.90 11.29
C PHE A 558 43.14 22.12 11.73
N THR A 559 43.30 21.14 12.61
CA THR A 559 42.16 20.41 13.22
C THR A 559 41.22 21.37 13.95
N ASN A 560 41.76 22.25 14.78
CA ASN A 560 40.97 23.25 15.51
C ASN A 560 40.31 24.25 14.55
N LYS A 561 41.00 24.66 13.47
CA LYS A 561 40.44 25.53 12.43
C LYS A 561 39.25 24.87 11.71
N VAL A 562 39.36 23.60 11.33
CA VAL A 562 38.27 22.84 10.68
C VAL A 562 37.11 22.61 11.65
N LYS A 563 37.39 22.23 12.90
CA LYS A 563 36.38 22.08 13.97
C LYS A 563 35.61 23.37 14.23
N TYR A 564 36.31 24.51 14.25
CA TYR A 564 35.67 25.82 14.38
C TYR A 564 34.71 26.12 13.24
N LYS A 565 35.12 25.89 11.98
CA LYS A 565 34.24 26.10 10.81
C LYS A 565 33.06 25.11 10.78
N LEU A 566 33.27 23.87 11.21
CA LEU A 566 32.20 22.89 11.39
C LEU A 566 31.18 23.38 12.42
N ALA A 567 31.64 23.90 13.55
CA ALA A 567 30.77 24.46 14.57
C ALA A 567 29.97 25.66 14.07
N LEU A 568 30.59 26.60 13.36
CA LEU A 568 29.89 27.73 12.75
C LEU A 568 28.85 27.28 11.71
N SER A 569 29.12 26.22 10.96
CA SER A 569 28.17 25.66 10.00
C SER A 569 26.94 25.08 10.68
N HIS A 570 27.13 24.37 11.79
CA HIS A 570 26.05 23.88 12.64
C HIS A 570 25.26 25.02 13.30
N GLU A 571 25.93 26.11 13.72
CA GLU A 571 25.24 27.32 14.21
C GLU A 571 24.42 27.99 13.08
N GLY A 572 24.98 28.11 11.88
CA GLY A 572 24.30 28.67 10.70
C GLY A 572 23.07 27.85 10.30
N GLU A 573 23.18 26.52 10.32
CA GLU A 573 22.07 25.60 10.12
C GLU A 573 20.99 25.77 11.19
N GLY A 574 21.37 25.81 12.47
CA GLY A 574 20.44 26.04 13.58
C GLY A 574 19.69 27.37 13.43
N ASN A 575 20.38 28.43 13.02
CA ASN A 575 19.75 29.74 12.74
C ASN A 575 18.79 29.68 11.55
N TYR A 576 19.12 28.92 10.51
CA TYR A 576 18.25 28.71 9.35
C TYR A 576 16.98 27.94 9.73
N LEU A 577 17.12 26.80 10.42
CA LEU A 577 16.01 25.97 10.90
C LEU A 577 15.10 26.75 11.86
N LYS A 578 15.69 27.56 12.74
CA LYS A 578 14.94 28.45 13.63
C LYS A 578 14.08 29.46 12.86
N ARG A 579 14.56 30.02 11.74
CA ARG A 579 13.75 30.91 10.88
C ARG A 579 12.59 30.17 10.22
N GLN A 580 12.76 28.88 9.92
CA GLN A 580 11.70 28.01 9.39
C GLN A 580 10.73 27.49 10.47
N LYS A 581 10.88 27.91 11.73
CA LYS A 581 10.11 27.43 12.89
C LYS A 581 10.32 25.94 13.21
N GLU A 582 11.42 25.34 12.73
CA GLU A 582 11.81 23.96 13.04
C GLU A 582 12.68 23.90 14.30
N TYR A 583 12.11 24.31 15.43
CA TYR A 583 12.87 24.55 16.66
C TYR A 583 13.55 23.29 17.23
N ARG A 584 12.93 22.11 17.15
CA ARG A 584 13.54 20.84 17.62
C ARG A 584 14.80 20.47 16.83
N GLN A 585 14.79 20.67 15.51
CA GLN A 585 15.97 20.40 14.69
C GLN A 585 17.05 21.47 14.91
N ALA A 586 16.64 22.73 15.07
CA ALA A 586 17.57 23.81 15.42
C ALA A 586 18.32 23.54 16.72
N VAL A 587 17.66 22.98 17.74
CA VAL A 587 18.27 22.56 19.01
C VAL A 587 19.39 21.54 18.77
N LEU A 588 19.14 20.51 17.96
CA LEU A 588 20.15 19.49 17.63
C LEU A 588 21.37 20.11 16.93
N SER A 589 21.16 20.99 15.96
CA SER A 589 22.25 21.68 15.26
C SER A 589 23.07 22.57 16.23
N TYR A 590 22.45 23.28 17.17
CA TYR A 590 23.22 24.07 18.16
C TYR A 590 24.00 23.21 19.15
N VAL A 591 23.50 22.03 19.54
CA VAL A 591 24.25 21.07 20.37
C VAL A 591 25.49 20.58 19.63
N GLU A 592 25.35 20.20 18.36
CA GLU A 592 26.48 19.82 17.51
C GLU A 592 27.49 20.96 17.32
N ALA A 593 27.02 22.21 17.21
CA ALA A 593 27.90 23.37 17.17
C ALA A 593 28.78 23.48 18.45
N LEU A 594 28.19 23.30 19.63
CA LEU A 594 28.91 23.37 20.91
C LEU A 594 29.92 22.23 21.11
N ASN A 595 29.58 21.02 20.64
CA ASN A 595 30.44 19.85 20.75
C ASN A 595 31.70 19.98 19.90
N ASN A 596 31.60 20.66 18.76
CA ASN A 596 32.71 20.83 17.82
C ASN A 596 33.51 22.11 18.08
N LEU A 597 33.09 22.97 19.02
CA LEU A 597 33.76 24.24 19.30
C LEU A 597 35.12 24.02 19.99
N PRO A 598 36.22 24.58 19.47
CA PRO A 598 37.50 24.57 20.17
C PRO A 598 37.43 25.22 21.57
N PRO A 599 38.27 24.78 22.52
CA PRO A 599 38.22 25.25 23.91
C PRO A 599 38.55 26.75 24.07
N ASP A 600 39.32 27.33 23.16
CA ASP A 600 39.72 28.75 23.17
C ASP A 600 38.61 29.72 22.69
N LYS A 601 37.45 29.20 22.25
CA LYS A 601 36.34 30.00 21.71
C LYS A 601 35.19 30.20 22.69
N GLU A 602 35.48 30.62 23.92
CA GLU A 602 34.46 30.83 24.95
C GLU A 602 33.36 31.84 24.56
N GLY A 603 33.72 32.90 23.83
CA GLY A 603 32.77 33.92 23.38
C GLY A 603 31.68 33.34 22.45
N ASP A 604 32.10 32.57 21.46
CA ASP A 604 31.19 31.87 20.54
C ASP A 604 30.37 30.80 21.28
N ARG A 605 30.99 30.09 22.24
CA ARG A 605 30.30 29.12 23.10
C ARG A 605 29.15 29.75 23.87
N ARG A 606 29.36 30.93 24.46
CA ARG A 606 28.30 31.69 25.17
C ARG A 606 27.20 32.14 24.21
N ARG A 607 27.58 32.65 23.01
CA ARG A 607 26.61 33.05 21.98
C ARG A 607 25.71 31.88 21.55
N ILE A 608 26.30 30.74 21.20
CA ILE A 608 25.57 29.57 20.72
C ILE A 608 24.68 28.97 21.81
N ARG A 609 25.14 28.94 23.08
CA ARG A 609 24.29 28.53 24.22
C ARG A 609 23.04 29.40 24.35
N LYS A 610 23.18 30.71 24.22
CA LYS A 610 22.02 31.62 24.24
C LYS A 610 21.05 31.35 23.08
N SER A 611 21.57 31.04 21.89
CA SER A 611 20.74 30.64 20.74
C SER A 611 20.02 29.30 20.96
N LEU A 612 20.72 28.33 21.57
CA LEU A 612 20.19 27.02 21.97
C LEU A 612 19.06 27.16 23.00
N GLU A 613 19.27 27.88 24.09
CA GLU A 613 18.26 28.10 25.14
C GLU A 613 17.00 28.78 24.56
N ASN A 614 17.18 29.74 23.66
CA ASN A 614 16.07 30.39 22.98
C ASN A 614 15.31 29.45 22.03
N ALA A 615 16.00 28.50 21.38
CA ALA A 615 15.36 27.51 20.52
C ALA A 615 14.65 26.43 21.33
N GLN A 616 15.21 26.02 22.48
CA GLN A 616 14.58 25.08 23.41
C GLN A 616 13.26 25.63 23.95
N ARG A 617 13.25 26.87 24.44
CA ARG A 617 12.02 27.55 24.91
C ARG A 617 10.92 27.73 23.85
N GLN A 618 11.24 27.59 22.57
CA GLN A 618 10.26 27.68 21.46
C GLN A 618 9.88 26.29 20.94
N ALA A 619 10.65 25.27 21.28
CA ALA A 619 10.39 23.87 20.94
C ALA A 619 9.54 23.17 22.01
N ASP A 620 9.72 23.58 23.27
CA ASP A 620 8.85 23.32 24.42
C ASP A 620 7.59 24.19 24.33
#